data_AF-A0AAD2B2G1-F1
#
_entry.id   AF-A0AAD2B2G1-F1
#
_cell.length_a   1.000
_cell.length_b   1.000
_cell.length_c   1.000
_cell.angle_alpha   90.00
_cell.angle_beta   90.00
_cell.angle_gamma   90.00
#
_symmetry.space_group_name_H-M   'P 1'
#
loop_
_entity.id
_entity.type
_entity.pdbx_description
1 polymer ?
#
loop_
_entity_poly.entity_id
_entity_poly.type
_entity_poly.pdbx_seq_one_letter_code
_entity_poly.pdbx_strand_id
1 'polypeptide(L)'
;MEDMRPGLRHGDLTTTGGVITATGRMRFHGKEVAAEGDPATCPACRAMGYLVNDAYPAFGLPGGRQLAIQGAWIFCKCANPPRAIASTDKFRVAVNRAGSGMPVPVSAKSAFTAPLGDHNRVPLPSSSLKETDQKSTLEDDPQLICPNMSNAEFAQMVMQRRDKAVSLIDKRLTELAGWSTAARVRVAQWFGNSDVVTRDYLAGGLARIRHILAGLTPNNFVRYSGAAMAHVGCVSDSKRKLGVVAEVCAPDTATHTIAIHLDFCELRDFAYSMDSQVSTLIHEVSHFHDTMNTGDAVYFMRKCRDLAKSTPEITLQNADSIAGYVIYED
;
A
#
# COMPACT_ATOMS: atom_id res chain seq x y z
N MET A 1 4.32 2.99 -29.19
CA MET A 1 2.92 3.46 -29.29
C MET A 1 2.46 3.71 -27.87
N GLU A 2 2.03 4.94 -27.56
CA GLU A 2 1.56 5.28 -26.21
C GLU A 2 0.35 4.40 -25.85
N ASP A 3 0.34 3.85 -24.63
CA ASP A 3 -0.80 3.07 -24.15
C ASP A 3 -1.95 4.03 -23.89
N MET A 4 -2.93 4.04 -24.79
CA MET A 4 -4.10 4.92 -24.69
C MET A 4 -5.27 4.10 -24.19
N ARG A 5 -5.91 4.49 -23.08
CA ARG A 5 -7.09 3.79 -22.56
C ARG A 5 -8.34 4.67 -22.51
N PRO A 6 -9.52 4.11 -22.82
CA PRO A 6 -10.78 4.83 -22.66
C PRO A 6 -11.05 5.23 -21.21
N GLY A 7 -11.57 6.43 -21.00
CA GLY A 7 -12.09 6.88 -19.70
C GLY A 7 -13.50 6.34 -19.42
N LEU A 8 -13.77 6.03 -18.16
CA LEU A 8 -15.05 5.54 -17.67
C LEU A 8 -16.02 6.66 -17.36
N ARG A 9 -17.32 6.37 -17.42
CA ARG A 9 -18.41 7.32 -17.20
C ARG A 9 -19.54 6.71 -16.38
N HIS A 10 -20.41 7.57 -15.86
CA HIS A 10 -21.62 7.17 -15.19
C HIS A 10 -22.45 6.21 -16.06
N GLY A 11 -22.86 5.09 -15.46
CA GLY A 11 -23.61 4.04 -16.14
C GLY A 11 -22.77 3.07 -16.97
N ASP A 12 -21.44 3.20 -16.98
CA ASP A 12 -20.57 2.17 -17.54
C ASP A 12 -20.63 0.89 -16.71
N LEU A 13 -20.44 -0.25 -17.39
CA LEU A 13 -20.68 -1.57 -16.80
C LEU A 13 -19.38 -2.19 -16.27
N THR A 14 -19.55 -3.13 -15.35
CA THR A 14 -18.48 -4.02 -14.92
C THR A 14 -18.58 -5.36 -15.65
N THR A 15 -17.52 -6.17 -15.62
CA THR A 15 -17.52 -7.55 -16.16
C THR A 15 -18.57 -8.47 -15.51
N THR A 16 -19.18 -8.05 -14.40
CA THR A 16 -20.28 -8.78 -13.73
C THR A 16 -21.65 -8.16 -13.97
N GLY A 17 -21.77 -7.17 -14.85
CA GLY A 17 -23.01 -6.44 -15.11
C GLY A 17 -23.36 -5.38 -14.05
N GLY A 18 -22.42 -5.08 -13.16
CA GLY A 18 -22.54 -3.98 -12.21
C GLY A 18 -22.48 -2.62 -12.89
N VAL A 19 -22.92 -1.57 -12.20
CA VAL A 19 -23.06 -0.23 -12.76
C VAL A 19 -22.22 0.77 -11.98
N ILE A 20 -21.41 1.55 -12.70
CA ILE A 20 -20.58 2.62 -12.14
C ILE A 20 -21.43 3.88 -11.89
N THR A 21 -21.31 4.43 -10.69
CA THR A 21 -21.93 5.69 -10.29
C THR A 21 -20.86 6.77 -10.16
N ALA A 22 -20.69 7.58 -11.22
CA ALA A 22 -19.77 8.71 -11.14
C ALA A 22 -20.28 9.76 -10.15
N THR A 23 -19.38 10.36 -9.36
CA THR A 23 -19.71 11.42 -8.38
C THR A 23 -19.08 12.78 -8.72
N GLY A 24 -18.40 12.87 -9.85
CA GLY A 24 -17.76 14.10 -10.34
C GLY A 24 -18.69 15.04 -11.08
N ARG A 25 -18.20 16.24 -11.42
CA ARG A 25 -18.96 17.26 -12.18
C ARG A 25 -18.56 17.36 -13.66
N MET A 26 -17.43 16.77 -14.04
CA MET A 26 -16.97 16.80 -15.43
C MET A 26 -17.83 15.87 -16.27
N ARG A 27 -18.29 16.35 -17.44
CA ARG A 27 -19.15 15.59 -18.35
C ARG A 27 -18.48 15.40 -19.70
N PHE A 28 -18.65 14.21 -20.27
CA PHE A 28 -18.23 13.87 -21.62
C PHE A 28 -19.41 13.25 -22.38
N HIS A 29 -19.85 13.93 -23.45
CA HIS A 29 -21.04 13.56 -24.25
C HIS A 29 -22.29 13.36 -23.37
N GLY A 30 -22.56 14.33 -22.48
CA GLY A 30 -23.78 14.34 -21.65
C GLY A 30 -23.76 13.41 -20.43
N LYS A 31 -22.75 12.55 -20.27
CA LYS A 31 -22.57 11.69 -19.09
C LYS A 31 -21.42 12.19 -18.22
N GLU A 32 -21.56 12.07 -16.90
CA GLU A 32 -20.48 12.36 -15.96
C GLU A 32 -19.33 11.37 -16.10
N VAL A 33 -18.11 11.88 -16.03
CA VAL A 33 -16.89 11.08 -16.09
C VAL A 33 -16.61 10.51 -14.72
N ALA A 34 -16.33 9.21 -14.67
CA ALA A 34 -16.02 8.50 -13.44
C ALA A 34 -14.57 8.75 -13.03
N ALA A 35 -14.35 8.87 -11.73
CA ALA A 35 -13.03 8.97 -11.15
C ALA A 35 -12.70 7.73 -10.32
N GLU A 36 -11.42 7.53 -10.07
CA GLU A 36 -10.96 6.59 -9.04
C GLU A 36 -11.65 6.89 -7.70
N GLY A 37 -12.00 5.82 -6.99
CA GLY A 37 -12.83 5.85 -5.79
C GLY A 37 -14.34 5.94 -6.03
N ASP A 38 -14.81 6.13 -7.28
CA ASP A 38 -16.26 6.13 -7.53
C ASP A 38 -16.88 4.75 -7.26
N PRO A 39 -18.09 4.72 -6.68
CA PRO A 39 -18.76 3.47 -6.35
C PRO A 39 -19.29 2.75 -7.60
N ALA A 40 -19.27 1.42 -7.53
CA ALA A 40 -19.91 0.54 -8.50
C ALA A 40 -20.67 -0.58 -7.78
N THR A 41 -21.83 -0.98 -8.31
CA THR A 41 -22.52 -2.17 -7.83
C THR A 41 -21.82 -3.43 -8.32
N CYS A 42 -21.91 -4.52 -7.56
CA CYS A 42 -21.41 -5.83 -8.00
C CYS A 42 -22.51 -6.89 -7.86
N PRO A 43 -23.14 -7.32 -8.97
CA PRO A 43 -24.15 -8.37 -8.95
C PRO A 43 -23.63 -9.73 -8.46
N ALA A 44 -22.34 -10.01 -8.65
CA ALA A 44 -21.74 -11.29 -8.28
C ALA A 44 -21.66 -11.50 -6.75
N CYS A 45 -21.23 -10.50 -5.98
CA CYS A 45 -21.19 -10.57 -4.52
C CYS A 45 -22.32 -9.81 -3.80
N ARG A 46 -23.20 -9.15 -4.57
CA ARG A 46 -24.33 -8.33 -4.09
C ARG A 46 -23.91 -7.19 -3.14
N ALA A 47 -22.65 -6.77 -3.20
CA ALA A 47 -22.13 -5.63 -2.46
C ALA A 47 -21.84 -4.46 -3.41
N MET A 48 -21.59 -3.29 -2.82
CA MET A 48 -20.92 -2.20 -3.51
C MET A 48 -19.41 -2.39 -3.45
N GLY A 49 -18.71 -1.84 -4.44
CA GLY A 49 -17.26 -1.69 -4.45
C GLY A 49 -16.86 -0.33 -5.03
N TYR A 50 -15.57 -0.09 -5.15
CA TYR A 50 -15.02 1.18 -5.63
C TYR A 50 -14.04 0.96 -6.77
N LEU A 51 -13.97 1.93 -7.69
CA LEU A 51 -13.03 1.91 -8.81
C LEU A 51 -11.60 2.17 -8.35
N VAL A 52 -10.67 1.34 -8.80
CA VAL A 52 -9.22 1.52 -8.62
C VAL A 52 -8.53 1.25 -9.93
N ASN A 53 -7.71 2.18 -10.40
CA ASN A 53 -7.07 2.06 -11.70
C ASN A 53 -5.91 1.04 -11.67
N ASP A 54 -5.76 0.26 -12.75
CA ASP A 54 -4.62 -0.65 -12.95
C ASP A 54 -3.45 -0.01 -13.72
N ALA A 55 -3.55 1.28 -14.06
CA ALA A 55 -2.50 2.10 -14.65
C ALA A 55 -2.76 3.58 -14.36
N TYR A 56 -1.72 4.44 -14.36
CA TYR A 56 -1.89 5.86 -14.08
C TYR A 56 -2.33 6.62 -15.34
N PRO A 57 -3.53 7.23 -15.39
CA PRO A 57 -3.93 8.06 -16.52
C PRO A 57 -3.25 9.42 -16.44
N ALA A 58 -2.61 9.87 -17.52
CA ALA A 58 -2.04 11.21 -17.65
C ALA A 58 -3.15 12.27 -17.88
N PHE A 59 -4.21 12.22 -17.06
CA PHE A 59 -5.38 13.08 -17.15
C PHE A 59 -6.06 13.23 -15.78
N GLY A 60 -5.89 14.40 -15.14
CA GLY A 60 -6.54 14.73 -13.87
C GLY A 60 -7.96 15.26 -14.06
N LEU A 61 -8.82 15.02 -13.07
CA LEU A 61 -10.15 15.60 -12.97
C LEU A 61 -10.16 16.78 -11.99
N PRO A 62 -11.17 17.68 -12.08
CA PRO A 62 -11.36 18.74 -11.10
C PRO A 62 -11.43 18.20 -9.65
N GLY A 63 -10.79 18.90 -8.73
CA GLY A 63 -10.70 18.49 -7.32
C GLY A 63 -9.63 17.43 -7.04
N GLY A 64 -8.64 17.28 -7.93
CA GLY A 64 -7.48 16.40 -7.72
C GLY A 64 -7.78 14.91 -7.87
N ARG A 65 -8.98 14.56 -8.34
CA ARG A 65 -9.38 13.17 -8.54
C ARG A 65 -8.80 12.63 -9.85
N GLN A 66 -8.48 11.35 -9.86
CA GLN A 66 -7.92 10.69 -11.04
C GLN A 66 -9.03 10.14 -11.94
N LEU A 67 -8.93 10.31 -13.25
CA LEU A 67 -9.87 9.67 -14.20
C LEU A 67 -9.88 8.16 -14.01
N ALA A 68 -11.06 7.53 -13.87
CA ALA A 68 -11.14 6.08 -13.93
C ALA A 68 -11.05 5.62 -15.38
N ILE A 69 -10.25 4.59 -15.66
CA ILE A 69 -9.98 4.10 -17.02
C ILE A 69 -10.46 2.67 -17.22
N GLN A 70 -10.71 2.29 -18.48
CA GLN A 70 -11.06 0.93 -18.83
C GLN A 70 -10.04 -0.07 -18.24
N GLY A 71 -10.57 -1.13 -17.64
CA GLY A 71 -9.77 -2.13 -16.95
C GLY A 71 -9.61 -1.89 -15.46
N ALA A 72 -10.02 -0.72 -14.93
CA ALA A 72 -10.05 -0.45 -13.50
C ALA A 72 -10.77 -1.56 -12.74
N TRP A 73 -10.22 -1.92 -11.59
CA TRP A 73 -10.78 -2.93 -10.70
C TRP A 73 -11.95 -2.37 -9.91
N ILE A 74 -12.93 -3.22 -9.62
CA ILE A 74 -14.02 -2.92 -8.70
C ILE A 74 -13.73 -3.69 -7.42
N PHE A 75 -13.15 -3.00 -6.43
CA PHE A 75 -12.85 -3.59 -5.13
C PHE A 75 -14.14 -3.79 -4.34
N CYS A 76 -14.76 -4.95 -4.54
CA CYS A 76 -15.94 -5.45 -3.84
C CYS A 76 -15.60 -6.76 -3.10
N LYS A 77 -16.60 -7.51 -2.63
CA LYS A 77 -16.41 -8.78 -1.89
C LYS A 77 -16.14 -10.01 -2.78
N CYS A 78 -15.92 -9.82 -4.09
CA CYS A 78 -15.58 -10.93 -4.98
C CYS A 78 -14.12 -11.36 -4.78
N ALA A 79 -13.86 -12.66 -4.68
CA ALA A 79 -12.50 -13.21 -4.62
C ALA A 79 -11.64 -12.78 -5.83
N ASN A 80 -12.27 -12.65 -7.01
CA ASN A 80 -11.70 -11.99 -8.17
C ASN A 80 -12.47 -10.70 -8.44
N PRO A 81 -11.91 -9.53 -8.11
CA PRO A 81 -12.55 -8.25 -8.35
C PRO A 81 -12.96 -8.10 -9.83
N PRO A 82 -14.21 -7.71 -10.13
CA PRO A 82 -14.62 -7.39 -11.50
C PRO A 82 -13.80 -6.24 -12.07
N ARG A 83 -13.87 -6.07 -13.39
CA ARG A 83 -13.25 -4.93 -14.09
C ARG A 83 -14.28 -4.02 -14.72
N ALA A 84 -13.95 -2.75 -14.84
CA ALA A 84 -14.76 -1.75 -15.51
C ALA A 84 -14.59 -1.81 -17.03
N ILE A 85 -15.69 -1.65 -17.75
CA ILE A 85 -15.79 -1.68 -19.20
C ILE A 85 -16.33 -0.34 -19.67
N ALA A 86 -15.55 0.40 -20.44
CA ALA A 86 -16.00 1.69 -20.95
C ALA A 86 -17.06 1.48 -22.04
N SER A 87 -18.15 2.27 -21.99
CA SER A 87 -19.19 2.23 -23.03
C SER A 87 -18.79 2.91 -24.34
N THR A 88 -17.64 3.59 -24.37
CA THR A 88 -17.13 4.29 -25.55
C THR A 88 -15.61 4.33 -25.54
N ASP A 89 -15.01 4.41 -26.72
CA ASP A 89 -13.58 4.60 -26.97
C ASP A 89 -13.24 6.02 -27.44
N LYS A 90 -14.21 6.94 -27.47
CA LYS A 90 -14.04 8.31 -28.00
C LYS A 90 -13.31 9.26 -27.04
N PHE A 91 -13.17 8.89 -25.77
CA PHE A 91 -12.39 9.64 -24.79
C PHE A 91 -11.25 8.76 -24.30
N ARG A 92 -10.07 8.90 -24.90
CA ARG A 92 -8.88 8.13 -24.54
C ARG A 92 -7.84 9.04 -23.91
N VAL A 93 -7.13 8.51 -22.95
CA VAL A 93 -6.02 9.19 -22.28
C VAL A 93 -4.79 8.29 -22.31
N ALA A 94 -3.61 8.90 -22.39
CA ALA A 94 -2.37 8.18 -22.22
C ALA A 94 -2.30 7.62 -20.80
N VAL A 95 -1.83 6.39 -20.66
CA VAL A 95 -1.61 5.77 -19.36
C VAL A 95 -0.14 5.39 -19.21
N ASN A 96 0.39 5.66 -18.02
CA ASN A 96 1.74 5.30 -17.65
C ASN A 96 1.67 4.00 -16.84
N ARG A 97 2.30 2.93 -17.34
CA ARG A 97 2.47 1.66 -16.62
C ARG A 97 3.73 1.60 -15.77
N ALA A 98 4.52 2.67 -15.73
CA ALA A 98 5.63 2.79 -14.79
C ALA A 98 5.03 2.92 -13.38
N GLY A 99 4.98 1.80 -12.66
CA GLY A 99 4.23 1.60 -11.42
C GLY A 99 3.29 0.38 -11.42
N SER A 100 3.08 -0.28 -12.57
CA SER A 100 2.27 -1.51 -12.71
C SER A 100 3.15 -2.65 -13.25
N GLY A 101 4.02 -3.19 -12.39
CA GLY A 101 4.94 -4.28 -12.72
C GLY A 101 4.28 -5.64 -12.96
N MET A 102 3.76 -5.81 -14.18
CA MET A 102 3.48 -7.03 -14.96
C MET A 102 2.28 -7.98 -14.65
N PRO A 103 1.59 -8.46 -15.72
CA PRO A 103 0.56 -9.49 -15.73
C PRO A 103 1.13 -10.91 -15.97
N VAL A 104 0.41 -11.94 -15.50
CA VAL A 104 0.62 -13.35 -15.93
C VAL A 104 -0.61 -13.78 -16.75
N PRO A 105 -0.45 -14.44 -17.90
CA PRO A 105 -1.53 -14.66 -18.85
C PRO A 105 -2.56 -15.67 -18.34
N VAL A 106 -3.82 -15.38 -18.63
CA VAL A 106 -4.96 -16.29 -18.44
C VAL A 106 -4.91 -17.33 -19.57
N SER A 107 -4.79 -18.60 -19.20
CA SER A 107 -5.50 -19.65 -19.92
C SER A 107 -6.35 -20.40 -18.90
N ALA A 108 -7.66 -20.17 -19.01
CA ALA A 108 -8.67 -20.72 -18.15
C ALA A 108 -8.85 -22.22 -18.43
N LYS A 109 -8.84 -23.04 -17.38
CA LYS A 109 -9.98 -23.90 -17.08
C LYS A 109 -10.23 -23.91 -15.57
N SER A 110 -11.42 -23.42 -15.22
CA SER A 110 -12.04 -23.60 -13.93
C SER A 110 -12.34 -25.07 -13.71
N ALA A 111 -11.98 -25.60 -12.54
CA ALA A 111 -12.70 -26.67 -11.90
C ALA A 111 -12.44 -26.60 -10.39
N PHE A 112 -13.26 -25.79 -9.70
CA PHE A 112 -13.55 -26.10 -8.30
C PHE A 112 -14.43 -27.33 -8.29
N THR A 113 -13.82 -28.47 -8.00
CA THR A 113 -14.45 -29.52 -7.22
C THR A 113 -13.50 -29.78 -6.07
N ALA A 114 -13.95 -29.52 -4.85
CA ALA A 114 -13.28 -30.09 -3.69
C ALA A 114 -13.27 -31.62 -3.87
N PRO A 115 -12.09 -32.24 -3.68
CA PRO A 115 -12.04 -33.21 -2.63
C PRO A 115 -10.85 -32.97 -1.70
N LEU A 116 -11.07 -33.34 -0.46
CA LEU A 116 -10.07 -33.59 0.58
C LEU A 116 -8.79 -34.19 -0.04
N GLY A 117 -7.66 -33.50 0.11
CA GLY A 117 -6.38 -33.98 -0.41
C GLY A 117 -5.30 -32.92 -0.36
N ASP A 118 -4.28 -33.21 0.43
CA ASP A 118 -3.01 -32.49 0.61
C ASP A 118 -2.29 -32.21 -0.73
N HIS A 119 -1.50 -31.12 -0.79
CA HIS A 119 -0.43 -30.73 -1.74
C HIS A 119 -0.45 -29.29 -2.33
N ASN A 120 0.51 -28.49 -1.82
CA ASN A 120 1.24 -27.34 -2.40
C ASN A 120 0.48 -26.16 -3.05
N ARG A 121 0.13 -25.14 -2.23
CA ARG A 121 -0.06 -23.74 -2.67
C ARG A 121 1.31 -23.07 -2.87
N VAL A 122 1.53 -22.47 -4.03
CA VAL A 122 2.67 -21.56 -4.27
C VAL A 122 2.38 -20.23 -3.55
N PRO A 123 3.22 -19.75 -2.62
CA PRO A 123 2.97 -18.51 -1.89
C PRO A 123 3.16 -17.23 -2.70
N LEU A 124 2.38 -16.18 -2.39
CA LEU A 124 2.60 -14.80 -2.87
C LEU A 124 3.76 -14.14 -2.09
N PRO A 125 4.55 -13.26 -2.73
CA PRO A 125 5.67 -12.57 -2.08
C PRO A 125 5.18 -11.55 -1.04
N SER A 126 5.83 -11.52 0.13
CA SER A 126 5.70 -10.45 1.11
C SER A 126 6.60 -9.26 0.78
N SER A 127 6.17 -8.06 1.15
CA SER A 127 7.01 -6.86 1.22
C SER A 127 7.73 -6.85 2.57
N SER A 128 8.98 -6.38 2.62
CA SER A 128 9.80 -6.58 3.81
C SER A 128 10.87 -5.51 3.95
N LEU A 129 10.91 -4.80 5.08
CA LEU A 129 12.01 -3.88 5.38
C LEU A 129 13.30 -4.64 5.69
N LYS A 130 14.40 -4.28 5.01
CA LYS A 130 15.76 -4.77 5.30
C LYS A 130 16.63 -3.67 5.90
N GLU A 131 17.14 -3.88 7.12
CA GLU A 131 17.92 -2.85 7.86
C GLU A 131 19.40 -3.18 8.05
N THR A 132 19.82 -4.44 7.97
CA THR A 132 21.24 -4.80 8.12
C THR A 132 21.65 -5.93 7.17
N ASP A 133 22.96 -6.15 7.02
CA ASP A 133 23.49 -7.39 6.44
C ASP A 133 23.89 -8.40 7.53
N GLN A 134 23.59 -8.10 8.80
CA GLN A 134 23.96 -8.90 9.97
C GLN A 134 22.73 -9.62 10.50
N LYS A 135 22.90 -10.90 10.84
CA LYS A 135 21.85 -11.69 11.46
C LYS A 135 21.71 -11.28 12.93
N SER A 136 20.48 -11.17 13.41
CA SER A 136 20.17 -11.02 14.84
C SER A 136 20.99 -11.98 15.72
N THR A 137 21.39 -11.50 16.90
CA THR A 137 22.09 -12.31 17.90
C THR A 137 21.13 -13.11 18.79
N LEU A 138 19.83 -12.85 18.70
CA LEU A 138 18.81 -13.53 19.49
C LEU A 138 18.62 -14.98 19.00
N GLU A 139 18.52 -15.89 19.96
CA GLU A 139 18.07 -17.25 19.70
C GLU A 139 16.56 -17.26 19.43
N ASP A 140 16.13 -17.98 18.41
CA ASP A 140 14.72 -18.05 17.99
C ASP A 140 13.86 -18.77 19.05
N ASP A 141 12.65 -18.27 19.30
CA ASP A 141 11.68 -18.85 20.21
C ASP A 141 10.32 -18.96 19.51
N PRO A 142 9.67 -20.14 19.49
CA PRO A 142 8.43 -20.35 18.76
C PRO A 142 7.19 -19.74 19.42
N GLN A 143 7.28 -19.31 20.68
CA GLN A 143 6.16 -18.76 21.46
C GLN A 143 6.28 -17.24 21.69
N LEU A 144 7.50 -16.70 21.66
CA LEU A 144 7.77 -15.29 21.86
C LEU A 144 7.92 -14.55 20.53
N ILE A 145 7.32 -13.36 20.44
CA ILE A 145 7.54 -12.47 19.29
C ILE A 145 8.99 -11.97 19.28
N CYS A 146 9.43 -11.47 20.43
CA CYS A 146 10.80 -11.05 20.70
C CYS A 146 11.38 -11.88 21.85
N PRO A 147 12.36 -12.77 21.61
CA PRO A 147 12.87 -13.68 22.64
C PRO A 147 13.51 -13.02 23.87
N ASN A 148 13.87 -11.74 23.77
CA ASN A 148 14.44 -10.95 24.86
C ASN A 148 13.38 -10.33 25.80
N MET A 149 12.08 -10.55 25.57
CA MET A 149 10.98 -10.05 26.41
C MET A 149 9.75 -10.96 26.35
N SER A 150 8.83 -10.83 27.30
CA SER A 150 7.53 -11.49 27.23
C SER A 150 6.62 -10.88 26.16
N ASN A 151 5.62 -11.63 25.68
CA ASN A 151 4.63 -11.10 24.74
C ASN A 151 3.81 -9.93 25.32
N ALA A 152 3.64 -9.87 26.65
CA ALA A 152 2.98 -8.75 27.31
C ALA A 152 3.84 -7.47 27.27
N GLU A 153 5.15 -7.60 27.51
CA GLU A 153 6.10 -6.50 27.37
C GLU A 153 6.22 -6.05 25.91
N PHE A 154 6.29 -6.99 24.96
CA PHE A 154 6.26 -6.69 23.53
C PHE A 154 5.00 -5.91 23.15
N ALA A 155 3.82 -6.37 23.59
CA ALA A 155 2.55 -5.70 23.33
C ALA A 155 2.57 -4.26 23.86
N GLN A 156 3.08 -4.03 25.06
CA GLN A 156 3.17 -2.69 25.63
C GLN A 156 4.15 -1.80 24.86
N MET A 157 5.32 -2.34 24.50
CA MET A 157 6.35 -1.67 23.72
C MET A 157 5.82 -1.26 22.34
N VAL A 158 5.29 -2.21 21.56
CA VAL A 158 4.86 -1.97 20.17
C VAL A 158 3.70 -0.99 20.09
N MET A 159 2.79 -1.00 21.07
CA MET A 159 1.69 -0.02 21.15
C MET A 159 2.20 1.41 21.41
N GLN A 160 3.21 1.58 22.27
CA GLN A 160 3.87 2.87 22.43
C GLN A 160 4.56 3.35 21.13
N ARG A 161 5.17 2.43 20.36
CA ARG A 161 5.81 2.77 19.08
C ARG A 161 4.77 3.14 18.01
N ARG A 162 3.66 2.41 17.95
CA ARG A 162 2.47 2.73 17.13
C ARG A 162 1.93 4.13 17.46
N ASP A 163 1.76 4.47 18.74
CA ASP A 163 1.25 5.79 19.15
C ASP A 163 2.21 6.91 18.77
N LYS A 164 3.52 6.67 18.89
CA LYS A 164 4.54 7.60 18.40
C LYS A 164 4.42 7.79 16.89
N ALA A 165 4.28 6.72 16.11
CA ALA A 165 4.08 6.79 14.65
C ALA A 165 2.83 7.61 14.29
N VAL A 166 1.69 7.36 14.94
CA VAL A 166 0.45 8.15 14.75
C VAL A 166 0.70 9.63 15.02
N SER A 167 1.38 9.98 16.13
CA SER A 167 1.66 11.38 16.46
C SER A 167 2.53 12.09 15.41
N LEU A 168 3.48 11.38 14.81
CA LEU A 168 4.35 11.92 13.76
C LEU A 168 3.56 12.12 12.46
N ILE A 169 2.67 11.19 12.12
CA ILE A 169 1.80 11.34 10.96
C ILE A 169 0.82 12.51 11.16
N ASP A 170 0.24 12.67 12.35
CA ASP A 170 -0.64 13.81 12.68
C ASP A 170 0.09 15.15 12.50
N LYS A 171 1.37 15.22 12.91
CA LYS A 171 2.24 16.38 12.62
C LYS A 171 2.39 16.62 11.12
N ARG A 172 2.70 15.58 10.33
CA ARG A 172 2.85 15.71 8.87
C ARG A 172 1.55 16.12 8.17
N LEU A 173 0.42 15.55 8.57
CA LEU A 173 -0.89 15.91 8.03
C LEU A 173 -1.21 17.38 8.30
N THR A 174 -0.90 17.88 9.50
CA THR A 174 -1.04 19.30 9.84
C THR A 174 -0.16 20.18 8.96
N GLU A 175 1.09 19.79 8.72
CA GLU A 175 2.00 20.53 7.85
C GLU A 175 1.57 20.52 6.37
N LEU A 176 1.07 19.38 5.87
CA LEU A 176 0.52 19.25 4.52
C LEU A 176 -0.72 20.14 4.35
N ALA A 177 -1.59 20.20 5.36
CA ALA A 177 -2.77 21.07 5.35
C ALA A 177 -2.39 22.56 5.35
N GLY A 178 -1.40 22.97 6.15
CA GLY A 178 -0.91 24.34 6.18
C GLY A 178 -0.11 24.76 4.95
N TRP A 179 0.54 23.80 4.28
CA TRP A 179 1.28 23.96 3.02
C TRP A 179 2.29 25.14 3.00
N SER A 180 3.00 25.29 4.11
CA SER A 180 4.04 26.31 4.30
C SER A 180 5.24 26.09 3.38
N THR A 181 6.10 27.11 3.26
CA THR A 181 7.38 26.98 2.52
C THR A 181 8.23 25.84 3.08
N ALA A 182 8.30 25.68 4.41
CA ALA A 182 9.04 24.59 5.04
C ALA A 182 8.46 23.21 4.67
N ALA A 183 7.14 23.06 4.66
CA ALA A 183 6.49 21.82 4.25
C ALA A 183 6.81 21.47 2.78
N ARG A 184 6.79 22.46 1.87
CA ARG A 184 7.15 22.25 0.46
C ARG A 184 8.61 21.86 0.28
N VAL A 185 9.54 22.52 0.99
CA VAL A 185 10.96 22.15 0.98
C VAL A 185 11.15 20.71 1.41
N ARG A 186 10.48 20.30 2.50
CA ARG A 186 10.53 18.92 2.98
C ARG A 186 9.98 17.93 1.96
N VAL A 187 8.82 18.20 1.37
CA VAL A 187 8.23 17.31 0.35
C VAL A 187 9.18 17.18 -0.85
N ALA A 188 9.75 18.29 -1.33
CA ALA A 188 10.74 18.26 -2.40
C ALA A 188 12.02 17.50 -2.02
N GLN A 189 12.43 17.54 -0.76
CA GLN A 189 13.61 16.81 -0.27
C GLN A 189 13.42 15.29 -0.32
N TRP A 190 12.19 14.80 -0.14
CA TRP A 190 11.90 13.36 -0.08
C TRP A 190 11.32 12.79 -1.38
N PHE A 191 10.71 13.63 -2.21
CA PHE A 191 9.96 13.21 -3.40
C PHE A 191 10.32 13.97 -4.67
N GLY A 192 11.32 14.85 -4.62
CA GLY A 192 11.87 15.61 -5.76
C GLY A 192 10.95 16.67 -6.37
N ASN A 193 9.70 16.77 -5.91
CA ASN A 193 8.76 17.80 -6.31
C ASN A 193 7.93 18.25 -5.09
N SER A 194 7.26 19.39 -5.18
CA SER A 194 6.39 19.91 -4.10
C SER A 194 5.15 20.59 -4.67
N ASP A 195 4.56 19.98 -5.69
CA ASP A 195 3.32 20.47 -6.25
C ASP A 195 2.10 20.04 -5.41
N VAL A 196 0.93 20.57 -5.79
CA VAL A 196 -0.33 20.30 -5.09
C VAL A 196 -0.78 18.84 -5.28
N VAL A 197 -0.42 18.19 -6.39
CA VAL A 197 -0.79 16.79 -6.66
C VAL A 197 -0.06 15.87 -5.69
N THR A 198 1.24 16.08 -5.51
CA THR A 198 2.05 15.33 -4.55
C THR A 198 1.62 15.61 -3.11
N ARG A 199 1.27 16.86 -2.78
CA ARG A 199 0.68 17.18 -1.48
C ARG A 199 -0.57 16.36 -1.20
N ASP A 200 -1.51 16.35 -2.14
CA ASP A 200 -2.82 15.72 -1.97
C ASP A 200 -2.69 14.19 -1.93
N TYR A 201 -1.77 13.62 -2.73
CA TYR A 201 -1.38 12.22 -2.66
C TYR A 201 -0.85 11.84 -1.27
N LEU A 202 0.12 12.60 -0.74
CA LEU A 202 0.69 12.37 0.58
C LEU A 202 -0.37 12.54 1.69
N ALA A 203 -1.19 13.59 1.62
CA ALA A 203 -2.22 13.84 2.62
C ALA A 203 -3.25 12.70 2.67
N GLY A 204 -3.74 12.24 1.51
CA GLY A 204 -4.68 11.13 1.43
C GLY A 204 -4.07 9.80 1.88
N GLY A 205 -2.85 9.50 1.43
CA GLY A 205 -2.13 8.29 1.79
C GLY A 205 -1.81 8.21 3.29
N LEU A 206 -1.25 9.28 3.85
CA LEU A 206 -0.92 9.37 5.27
C LEU A 206 -2.17 9.32 6.15
N ALA A 207 -3.30 9.89 5.72
CA ALA A 207 -4.55 9.77 6.45
C ALA A 207 -5.02 8.31 6.56
N ARG A 208 -4.85 7.51 5.50
CA ARG A 208 -5.17 6.06 5.52
C ARG A 208 -4.19 5.28 6.40
N ILE A 209 -2.88 5.54 6.27
CA ILE A 209 -1.86 4.92 7.14
C ILE A 209 -2.17 5.24 8.61
N ARG A 210 -2.46 6.50 8.94
CA ARG A 210 -2.83 6.94 10.29
C ARG A 210 -4.08 6.23 10.81
N HIS A 211 -5.10 6.06 9.97
CA HIS A 211 -6.31 5.33 10.33
C HIS A 211 -6.01 3.87 10.70
N ILE A 212 -5.24 3.17 9.86
CA ILE A 212 -4.86 1.77 10.12
C ILE A 212 -3.98 1.67 11.36
N LEU A 213 -2.90 2.47 11.46
CA LEU A 213 -2.02 2.48 12.64
C LEU A 213 -2.79 2.70 13.94
N ALA A 214 -3.73 3.65 13.99
CA ALA A 214 -4.54 3.91 15.18
C ALA A 214 -5.48 2.76 15.55
N GLY A 215 -5.85 1.91 14.58
CA GLY A 215 -6.69 0.73 14.78
C GLY A 215 -5.91 -0.53 15.19
N LEU A 216 -4.59 -0.57 15.01
CA LEU A 216 -3.80 -1.75 15.37
C LEU A 216 -3.83 -2.01 16.88
N THR A 217 -3.93 -3.28 17.22
CA THR A 217 -3.88 -3.84 18.57
C THR A 217 -2.73 -4.85 18.65
N PRO A 218 -2.36 -5.36 19.85
CA PRO A 218 -1.35 -6.41 19.96
C PRO A 218 -1.64 -7.65 19.11
N ASN A 219 -2.91 -7.96 18.82
CA ASN A 219 -3.29 -9.12 18.02
C ASN A 219 -2.95 -9.00 16.52
N ASN A 220 -2.60 -7.79 16.05
CA ASN A 220 -2.18 -7.57 14.68
C ASN A 220 -0.69 -7.94 14.47
N PHE A 221 0.05 -8.23 15.54
CA PHE A 221 1.48 -8.53 15.48
C PHE A 221 1.71 -10.01 15.73
N VAL A 222 2.42 -10.66 14.82
CA VAL A 222 2.74 -12.08 14.94
C VAL A 222 4.24 -12.29 14.86
N ARG A 223 4.73 -13.33 15.54
CA ARG A 223 6.08 -13.83 15.29
C ARG A 223 6.13 -14.36 13.86
N TYR A 224 7.09 -13.89 13.05
CA TYR A 224 7.24 -14.43 11.72
C TYR A 224 7.52 -15.93 11.77
N SER A 225 6.69 -16.70 11.06
CA SER A 225 6.95 -18.08 10.68
C SER A 225 6.14 -18.39 9.43
N GLY A 226 6.56 -19.38 8.64
CA GLY A 226 5.78 -19.79 7.46
C GLY A 226 4.35 -20.21 7.80
N ALA A 227 4.15 -20.83 8.97
CA ALA A 227 2.82 -21.20 9.46
C ALA A 227 2.00 -19.96 9.90
N ALA A 228 2.63 -19.02 10.60
CA ALA A 228 1.99 -17.75 10.97
C ALA A 228 1.64 -16.91 9.75
N MET A 229 2.34 -17.02 8.62
CA MET A 229 2.00 -16.26 7.41
C MET A 229 1.06 -17.00 6.45
N ALA A 230 0.87 -18.31 6.63
CA ALA A 230 -0.01 -19.11 5.77
C ALA A 230 -1.46 -18.62 5.76
N HIS A 231 -1.95 -18.04 6.87
CA HIS A 231 -3.35 -17.58 7.00
C HIS A 231 -3.62 -16.25 6.29
N VAL A 232 -2.61 -15.40 6.12
CA VAL A 232 -2.73 -14.13 5.37
C VAL A 232 -2.56 -14.32 3.86
N GLY A 233 -2.08 -15.49 3.42
CA GLY A 233 -2.03 -15.88 2.01
C GLY A 233 -0.78 -15.43 1.24
N CYS A 234 0.12 -14.68 1.88
CA CYS A 234 1.48 -14.43 1.40
C CYS A 234 2.46 -15.23 2.26
N VAL A 235 3.47 -15.86 1.66
CA VAL A 235 4.59 -16.45 2.40
C VAL A 235 5.87 -16.12 1.65
N SER A 236 6.79 -15.41 2.29
CA SER A 236 8.14 -15.25 1.78
C SER A 236 8.90 -16.58 1.81
N ASP A 237 9.82 -16.78 0.87
CA ASP A 237 10.82 -17.84 0.99
C ASP A 237 11.83 -17.44 2.08
N SER A 238 11.52 -17.82 3.32
CA SER A 238 12.24 -17.47 4.56
C SER A 238 13.71 -17.86 4.57
N LYS A 239 14.12 -18.78 3.68
CA LYS A 239 15.47 -19.35 3.64
C LYS A 239 16.57 -18.38 3.21
N ARG A 240 16.26 -17.11 2.87
CA ARG A 240 17.23 -16.20 2.21
C ARG A 240 17.24 -14.73 2.61
N LYS A 241 16.49 -14.26 3.62
CA LYS A 241 16.47 -12.81 3.93
C LYS A 241 17.19 -12.49 5.24
N LEU A 242 18.50 -12.26 5.16
CA LEU A 242 19.26 -11.61 6.23
C LEU A 242 18.79 -10.16 6.39
N GLY A 243 18.59 -9.71 7.62
CA GLY A 243 18.35 -8.32 7.99
C GLY A 243 16.93 -7.82 7.77
N VAL A 244 15.96 -8.71 7.51
CA VAL A 244 14.54 -8.32 7.45
C VAL A 244 14.02 -8.13 8.86
N VAL A 245 13.42 -6.98 9.13
CA VAL A 245 12.91 -6.62 10.47
C VAL A 245 11.42 -6.91 10.60
N ALA A 246 10.63 -6.67 9.55
CA ALA A 246 9.21 -7.00 9.52
C ALA A 246 8.76 -7.29 8.10
N GLU A 247 7.57 -7.86 7.97
CA GLU A 247 6.90 -8.01 6.68
C GLU A 247 5.38 -8.04 6.82
N VAL A 248 4.71 -7.66 5.74
CA VAL A 248 3.25 -7.76 5.59
C VAL A 248 2.85 -8.43 4.28
N CYS A 249 1.60 -8.88 4.25
CA CYS A 249 0.92 -9.26 3.03
C CYS A 249 0.07 -8.08 2.56
N ALA A 250 0.47 -7.37 1.50
CA ALA A 250 -0.24 -6.17 1.03
C ALA A 250 -1.77 -6.38 0.79
N PRO A 251 -2.23 -7.56 0.32
CA PRO A 251 -3.66 -7.86 0.22
C PRO A 251 -4.42 -8.03 1.56
N ASP A 252 -3.73 -8.24 2.68
CA ASP A 252 -4.34 -8.44 4.01
C ASP A 252 -4.86 -7.12 4.60
N THR A 253 -5.96 -6.66 4.03
CA THR A 253 -6.70 -5.47 4.46
C THR A 253 -7.80 -5.78 5.48
N ALA A 254 -7.98 -7.05 5.82
CA ALA A 254 -8.99 -7.48 6.78
C ALA A 254 -8.43 -7.55 8.20
N THR A 255 -7.18 -8.01 8.33
CA THR A 255 -6.53 -8.17 9.63
C THR A 255 -5.32 -7.27 9.81
N HIS A 256 -4.76 -6.72 8.73
CA HIS A 256 -3.56 -5.87 8.78
C HIS A 256 -2.45 -6.49 9.63
N THR A 257 -2.17 -7.77 9.38
CA THR A 257 -1.20 -8.54 10.14
C THR A 257 0.22 -8.12 9.78
N ILE A 258 1.02 -7.84 10.79
CA ILE A 258 2.43 -7.48 10.69
C ILE A 258 3.25 -8.59 11.32
N ALA A 259 4.07 -9.25 10.52
CA ALA A 259 4.98 -10.27 11.01
C ALA A 259 6.31 -9.66 11.42
N ILE A 260 6.73 -9.98 12.64
CA ILE A 260 7.92 -9.44 13.27
C ILE A 260 9.05 -10.48 13.20
N HIS A 261 10.19 -10.07 12.69
CA HIS A 261 11.43 -10.85 12.65
C HIS A 261 12.32 -10.52 13.86
N LEU A 262 13.34 -11.36 14.12
CA LEU A 262 14.28 -11.13 15.23
C LEU A 262 15.00 -9.78 15.15
N ASP A 263 15.37 -9.35 13.94
CA ASP A 263 16.13 -8.12 13.73
C ASP A 263 15.34 -6.88 14.22
N PHE A 264 14.00 -6.91 14.25
CA PHE A 264 13.18 -5.84 14.83
C PHE A 264 13.32 -5.73 16.36
N CYS A 265 13.56 -6.85 17.03
CA CYS A 265 13.65 -6.94 18.49
C CYS A 265 14.94 -6.35 19.04
N GLU A 266 15.97 -6.20 18.19
CA GLU A 266 17.24 -5.53 18.50
C GLU A 266 17.31 -4.13 17.87
N LEU A 267 16.25 -3.72 17.20
CA LEU A 267 16.16 -2.43 16.55
C LEU A 267 16.00 -1.31 17.56
N ARG A 268 16.64 -0.18 17.29
CA ARG A 268 16.45 1.03 18.09
C ARG A 268 14.99 1.44 18.08
N ASP A 269 14.50 1.88 19.24
CA ASP A 269 13.12 2.29 19.42
C ASP A 269 12.71 3.39 18.42
N PHE A 270 13.55 4.41 18.28
CA PHE A 270 13.31 5.57 17.42
C PHE A 270 14.62 6.24 17.01
N ALA A 271 14.69 6.70 15.75
CA ALA A 271 15.74 7.58 15.28
C ALA A 271 15.21 8.50 14.17
N TYR A 272 15.66 9.76 14.16
CA TYR A 272 15.23 10.75 13.16
C TYR A 272 15.84 10.51 11.78
N SER A 273 16.99 9.84 11.67
CA SER A 273 17.73 9.73 10.40
C SER A 273 18.15 8.30 10.05
N MET A 274 17.70 7.33 10.84
CA MET A 274 17.98 5.91 10.67
C MET A 274 16.70 5.12 10.92
N ASP A 275 16.64 3.93 10.35
CA ASP A 275 15.51 3.02 10.52
C ASP A 275 15.34 2.67 12.02
N SER A 276 14.13 2.35 12.44
CA SER A 276 13.77 2.15 13.85
C SER A 276 12.46 1.41 13.95
N GLN A 277 12.12 0.89 15.13
CA GLN A 277 10.84 0.21 15.33
C GLN A 277 9.65 1.09 14.90
N VAL A 278 9.69 2.39 15.21
CA VAL A 278 8.65 3.35 14.79
C VAL A 278 8.59 3.51 13.26
N SER A 279 9.73 3.61 12.58
CA SER A 279 9.75 3.78 11.12
C SER A 279 9.29 2.52 10.41
N THR A 280 9.65 1.35 10.92
CA THR A 280 9.19 0.05 10.44
C THR A 280 7.68 -0.04 10.47
N LEU A 281 7.01 0.38 11.55
CA LEU A 281 5.54 0.35 11.59
C LEU A 281 4.90 1.22 10.51
N ILE A 282 5.47 2.38 10.20
CA ILE A 282 4.96 3.25 9.12
C ILE A 282 5.22 2.61 7.75
N HIS A 283 6.40 2.04 7.55
CA HIS A 283 6.80 1.31 6.35
C HIS A 283 5.82 0.16 6.07
N GLU A 284 5.66 -0.76 7.02
CA GLU A 284 4.82 -1.94 6.86
C GLU A 284 3.35 -1.57 6.60
N VAL A 285 2.81 -0.60 7.34
CA VAL A 285 1.42 -0.17 7.13
C VAL A 285 1.24 0.53 5.77
N SER A 286 2.27 1.15 5.21
CA SER A 286 2.19 1.79 3.88
C SER A 286 2.01 0.79 2.73
N HIS A 287 2.37 -0.48 2.93
CA HIS A 287 2.25 -1.54 1.92
C HIS A 287 0.82 -2.04 1.71
N PHE A 288 -0.07 -1.94 2.71
CA PHE A 288 -1.42 -2.47 2.56
C PHE A 288 -2.16 -1.83 1.38
N HIS A 289 -2.95 -2.63 0.66
CA HIS A 289 -3.67 -2.16 -0.53
C HIS A 289 -4.67 -1.05 -0.23
N ASP A 290 -5.23 -1.01 0.99
CA ASP A 290 -6.15 0.02 1.45
C ASP A 290 -5.43 1.24 2.05
N THR A 291 -4.10 1.27 2.04
CA THR A 291 -3.30 2.44 2.44
C THR A 291 -2.65 3.10 1.21
N MET A 292 -1.34 2.98 1.01
CA MET A 292 -0.63 3.60 -0.11
C MET A 292 -0.15 2.57 -1.14
N ASN A 293 -0.26 1.27 -0.84
CA ASN A 293 0.23 0.19 -1.71
C ASN A 293 1.66 0.46 -2.21
N THR A 294 2.53 0.87 -1.28
CA THR A 294 3.94 1.13 -1.57
C THR A 294 4.66 -0.17 -1.90
N GLY A 295 5.79 -0.07 -2.60
CA GLY A 295 6.75 -1.15 -2.78
C GLY A 295 8.08 -0.86 -2.10
N ASP A 296 9.02 -1.79 -2.27
CA ASP A 296 10.37 -1.75 -1.71
C ASP A 296 11.45 -1.63 -2.79
N ALA A 297 11.31 -0.63 -3.65
CA ALA A 297 12.28 -0.41 -4.73
C ALA A 297 13.64 0.07 -4.19
N VAL A 298 13.63 0.80 -3.06
CA VAL A 298 14.81 1.37 -2.42
C VAL A 298 14.72 1.16 -0.91
N TYR A 299 15.77 0.58 -0.34
CA TYR A 299 15.92 0.41 1.10
C TYR A 299 16.81 1.50 1.71
N PHE A 300 16.63 1.72 3.01
CA PHE A 300 17.27 2.71 3.88
C PHE A 300 16.79 4.13 3.60
N MET A 301 16.22 4.78 4.61
CA MET A 301 15.71 6.15 4.50
C MET A 301 16.76 7.15 3.96
N ARG A 302 18.04 7.00 4.34
CA ARG A 302 19.13 7.87 3.86
C ARG A 302 19.28 7.80 2.34
N LYS A 303 19.25 6.59 1.77
CA LYS A 303 19.37 6.39 0.32
C LYS A 303 18.15 6.93 -0.42
N CYS A 304 16.95 6.75 0.15
CA CYS A 304 15.71 7.28 -0.40
C CYS A 304 15.78 8.81 -0.59
N ARG A 305 16.30 9.52 0.42
CA ARG A 305 16.46 10.97 0.37
C ARG A 305 17.47 11.43 -0.69
N ASP A 306 18.57 10.70 -0.85
CA ASP A 306 19.58 11.03 -1.87
C ASP A 306 19.03 10.81 -3.30
N LEU A 307 18.19 9.79 -3.48
CA LEU A 307 17.56 9.44 -4.76
C LEU A 307 16.37 10.33 -5.14
N ALA A 308 15.74 11.02 -4.19
CA ALA A 308 14.59 11.89 -4.44
C ALA A 308 14.86 12.93 -5.54
N LYS A 309 16.12 13.39 -5.68
CA LYS A 309 16.51 14.36 -6.71
C LYS A 309 16.67 13.76 -8.11
N SER A 310 16.96 12.46 -8.22
CA SER A 310 17.25 11.80 -9.49
C SER A 310 16.11 10.91 -10.01
N THR A 311 15.28 10.35 -9.12
CA THR A 311 14.21 9.39 -9.42
C THR A 311 12.96 9.61 -8.54
N PRO A 312 12.31 10.79 -8.64
CA PRO A 312 11.20 11.19 -7.77
C PRO A 312 9.98 10.26 -7.85
N GLU A 313 9.69 9.72 -9.03
CA GLU A 313 8.57 8.79 -9.28
C GLU A 313 8.68 7.50 -8.46
N ILE A 314 9.90 6.98 -8.28
CA ILE A 314 10.16 5.79 -7.45
C ILE A 314 9.92 6.12 -5.98
N THR A 315 10.38 7.30 -5.53
CA THR A 315 10.32 7.66 -4.10
C THR A 315 8.90 7.90 -3.59
N LEU A 316 7.95 8.31 -4.43
CA LEU A 316 6.55 8.49 -4.01
C LEU A 316 5.82 7.17 -3.71
N GLN A 317 6.27 6.07 -4.33
CA GLN A 317 5.67 4.74 -4.16
C GLN A 317 6.54 3.82 -3.30
N ASN A 318 7.57 4.35 -2.63
CA ASN A 318 8.52 3.57 -1.86
C ASN A 318 8.26 3.69 -0.35
N ALA A 319 8.11 2.56 0.34
CA ALA A 319 7.73 2.54 1.75
C ALA A 319 8.72 3.27 2.66
N ASP A 320 10.03 3.07 2.47
CA ASP A 320 11.08 3.78 3.22
C ASP A 320 11.10 5.28 2.97
N SER A 321 10.71 5.73 1.78
CA SER A 321 10.60 7.17 1.49
C SER A 321 9.43 7.79 2.24
N ILE A 322 8.30 7.07 2.32
CA ILE A 322 7.13 7.50 3.10
C ILE A 322 7.46 7.54 4.60
N ALA A 323 8.05 6.46 5.13
CA ALA A 323 8.46 6.40 6.53
C ALA A 323 9.49 7.51 6.87
N GLY A 324 10.50 7.69 6.03
CA GLY A 324 11.50 8.76 6.17
C GLY A 324 10.90 10.15 6.11
N TYR A 325 10.01 10.42 5.15
CA TYR A 325 9.28 11.69 5.09
C TYR A 325 8.46 11.95 6.36
N VAL A 326 7.93 10.92 7.01
CA VAL A 326 7.17 11.08 8.25
C VAL A 326 8.06 11.41 9.44
N ILE A 327 9.11 10.62 9.64
CA ILE A 327 9.86 10.68 10.91
C ILE A 327 11.01 11.66 10.90
N TYR A 328 11.55 12.04 9.73
CA TYR A 328 12.81 12.76 9.66
C TYR A 328 12.78 14.13 10.35
N GLU A 329 13.77 14.46 11.16
CA GLU A 329 14.01 15.83 11.63
C GLU A 329 15.52 16.07 11.56
N ASP A 330 15.92 17.32 11.30
CA ASP A 330 17.33 17.73 11.29
C ASP A 330 17.92 17.85 12.70
#